data_AF-A0A3D2F510-F1
#
_entry.id   AF-A0A3D2F510-F1
#
_cell.length_a   1.000
_cell.length_b   1.000
_cell.length_c   1.000
_cell.angle_alpha   90.00
_cell.angle_beta   90.00
_cell.angle_gamma   90.00
#
_symmetry.space_group_name_H-M   'P 1'
#
loop_
_entity.id
_entity.type
_entity.pdbx_description
1 polymer ?
#
loop_
_entity_poly.entity_id
_entity_poly.type
_entity_poly.pdbx_seq_one_letter_code
_entity_poly.pdbx_strand_id
1 'polypeptide(L)'
;MLTIFLQTLPFFAIIALGYGAGRTGFFNEDATKYLTKFVFFFALSAMIFRFAANIELSEVWDARLIAAYLWGTAFVYGIATIVGFLRNLNVATNAIEAQCAVIGNIGFLGLP
;
A
#
# COMPACT_ATOMS: atom_id res chain seq x y z
N MET A 1 -5.85 -20.19 3.15
CA MET A 1 -6.44 -19.20 2.20
C MET A 1 -7.75 -18.64 2.72
N LEU A 2 -8.79 -19.45 3.00
CA LEU A 2 -10.07 -18.95 3.54
C LEU A 2 -9.92 -18.17 4.86
N THR A 3 -9.07 -18.65 5.77
CA THR A 3 -8.79 -17.97 7.05
C THR A 3 -8.19 -16.57 6.87
N ILE A 4 -7.22 -16.44 5.95
CA ILE A 4 -6.58 -15.16 5.64
C ILE A 4 -7.61 -14.19 5.05
N PHE A 5 -8.46 -14.68 4.13
CA PHE A 5 -9.53 -13.88 3.55
C PHE A 5 -10.48 -13.34 4.61
N LEU A 6 -10.96 -14.20 5.52
CA LEU A 6 -11.83 -13.80 6.63
C LEU A 6 -11.16 -12.80 7.58
N GLN A 7 -9.85 -12.90 7.79
CA GLN A 7 -9.09 -11.96 8.61
C GLN A 7 -8.95 -10.58 7.95
N THR A 8 -8.88 -10.52 6.62
CA THR A 8 -8.83 -9.26 5.85
C THR A 8 -10.21 -8.63 5.59
N LEU A 9 -11.29 -9.39 5.75
CA LEU A 9 -12.66 -8.95 5.44
C LEU A 9 -13.10 -7.70 6.22
N PRO A 10 -12.81 -7.55 7.53
CA PRO A 10 -13.12 -6.33 8.27
C PRO A 10 -12.47 -5.07 7.67
N PHE A 11 -11.23 -5.20 7.18
CA PHE A 11 -10.53 -4.09 6.54
C PHE A 11 -11.24 -3.64 5.26
N PHE A 12 -11.61 -4.60 4.39
CA PHE A 12 -12.39 -4.29 3.18
C PHE A 12 -13.78 -3.75 3.49
N ALA A 13 -14.43 -4.21 4.58
CA ALA A 13 -15.72 -3.70 5.02
C ALA A 13 -15.63 -2.21 5.44
N ILE A 14 -14.58 -1.82 6.15
CA ILE A 14 -14.34 -0.40 6.51
C ILE A 14 -14.13 0.45 5.25
N ILE A 15 -13.37 -0.04 4.27
CA ILE A 15 -13.21 0.66 2.97
C ILE A 15 -14.56 0.82 2.29
N ALA A 16 -15.36 -0.24 2.21
CA ALA A 16 -16.68 -0.21 1.57
C ALA A 16 -17.63 0.77 2.26
N LEU A 17 -17.60 0.83 3.60
CA LEU A 17 -18.35 1.82 4.38
C LEU A 17 -17.88 3.25 4.10
N GLY A 18 -16.57 3.50 4.06
CA GLY A 18 -16.01 4.82 3.73
C GLY A 18 -16.37 5.26 2.31
N TYR A 19 -16.30 4.35 1.33
CA TYR A 19 -16.76 4.59 -0.04
C TYR A 19 -18.25 4.90 -0.09
N GLY A 20 -19.06 4.13 0.63
CA GLY A 20 -20.51 4.34 0.75
C GLY A 20 -20.82 5.73 1.30
N ALA A 21 -20.17 6.14 2.39
CA ALA A 21 -20.34 7.46 3.00
C ALA A 21 -19.96 8.61 2.07
N GLY A 22 -18.89 8.46 1.28
CA GLY A 22 -18.51 9.44 0.26
C GLY A 22 -19.52 9.49 -0.90
N ARG A 23 -19.96 8.32 -1.39
CA ARG A 23 -20.89 8.21 -2.52
C ARG A 23 -22.29 8.72 -2.19
N THR A 24 -22.75 8.58 -0.95
CA THR A 24 -24.07 9.08 -0.51
C THR A 24 -24.04 10.56 -0.13
N GLY A 25 -22.88 11.22 -0.14
CA GLY A 25 -22.73 12.61 0.26
C GLY A 25 -22.87 12.84 1.77
N PHE A 26 -22.73 11.79 2.58
CA PHE A 26 -22.72 11.92 4.04
C PHE A 26 -21.58 12.84 4.51
N PHE A 27 -20.44 12.79 3.81
CA PHE A 27 -19.41 13.83 3.85
C PHE A 27 -19.45 14.65 2.56
N ASN A 28 -19.43 15.98 2.68
CA ASN A 28 -19.20 16.84 1.53
C ASN A 28 -17.74 16.73 1.07
N GLU A 29 -17.45 17.16 -0.17
CA GLU A 29 -16.10 17.06 -0.74
C GLU A 29 -15.04 17.73 0.12
N ASP A 30 -15.36 18.87 0.72
CA ASP A 30 -14.42 19.59 1.57
C ASP A 30 -14.12 18.84 2.88
N ALA A 31 -15.11 18.21 3.51
CA ALA A 31 -14.88 17.35 4.67
C ALA A 31 -14.01 16.14 4.29
N THR A 32 -14.24 15.51 3.13
CA THR A 32 -13.40 14.42 2.64
C THR A 32 -11.95 14.87 2.42
N LYS A 33 -11.73 16.08 1.87
CA LYS A 33 -10.38 16.65 1.72
C LYS A 33 -9.69 16.84 3.06
N TYR A 34 -10.37 17.46 4.04
CA TYR A 34 -9.79 17.68 5.36
C TYR A 34 -9.55 16.38 6.13
N LEU A 35 -10.45 15.41 6.02
CA LEU A 35 -10.28 14.08 6.61
C LEU A 35 -9.07 13.36 6.01
N THR A 36 -8.93 13.40 4.67
CA THR A 36 -7.77 12.83 3.98
C THR A 36 -6.47 13.49 4.49
N LYS A 37 -6.44 14.82 4.58
CA LYS A 37 -5.28 15.54 5.12
C LYS A 37 -4.96 15.11 6.55
N PHE A 38 -5.96 14.99 7.41
CA PHE A 38 -5.76 14.50 8.77
C PHE A 38 -5.16 13.09 8.81
N VAL A 39 -5.68 12.18 7.98
CA VAL A 39 -5.19 10.80 7.91
C VAL A 39 -3.73 10.75 7.48
N PHE A 40 -3.35 11.45 6.41
CA PHE A 40 -1.97 11.45 5.91
C PHE A 40 -0.98 12.08 6.89
N PHE A 41 -1.32 13.22 7.50
CA PHE A 41 -0.37 13.97 8.32
C PHE A 41 -0.29 13.47 9.78
N PHE A 42 -1.41 13.04 10.36
CA PHE A 42 -1.48 12.67 11.78
C PHE A 42 -1.68 11.17 11.98
N ALA A 43 -2.78 10.60 11.47
CA ALA A 43 -3.14 9.23 11.81
C ALA A 43 -2.13 8.21 11.27
N LEU A 44 -1.76 8.33 9.98
CA LEU A 44 -0.80 7.44 9.33
C LEU A 44 0.60 7.61 9.91
N SER A 45 1.05 8.85 10.12
CA SER A 45 2.34 9.15 10.77
C SER A 45 2.42 8.53 12.17
N ALA A 46 1.37 8.69 12.98
CA ALA A 46 1.30 8.13 14.32
C ALA A 46 1.27 6.59 14.29
N MET A 47 0.55 5.99 13.33
CA MET A 47 0.51 4.54 13.14
C MET A 47 1.89 3.98 12.80
N ILE A 48 2.59 4.59 11.83
CA ILE A 48 3.95 4.18 11.43
C ILE A 48 4.92 4.32 12.60
N PHE A 49 4.87 5.43 13.33
CA PHE A 49 5.72 5.65 14.49
C PHE A 49 5.45 4.61 15.58
N ARG A 50 4.17 4.37 15.92
CA ARG A 50 3.79 3.36 16.90
C ARG A 50 4.25 1.97 16.47
N PHE A 51 4.05 1.60 15.20
CA PHE A 51 4.49 0.32 14.67
C PHE A 51 6.01 0.15 14.81
N ALA A 52 6.78 1.14 14.36
CA ALA A 52 8.24 1.13 14.46
C ALA A 52 8.76 1.12 15.91
N ALA A 53 8.04 1.74 16.85
CA ALA A 53 8.44 1.82 18.26
C ALA A 53 8.09 0.58 19.09
N ASN A 54 7.14 -0.26 18.64
CA ASN A 54 6.64 -1.40 19.42
C ASN A 54 7.07 -2.77 18.89
N ILE A 55 7.61 -2.85 17.68
CA ILE A 55 8.04 -4.13 17.09
C ILE A 55 9.52 -4.36 17.36
N GLU A 56 9.83 -5.49 17.99
CA GLU A 56 11.20 -5.96 18.08
C GLU A 56 11.67 -6.49 16.72
N LEU A 57 12.82 -6.02 16.24
CA LEU A 57 13.34 -6.40 14.93
C LEU A 57 13.52 -7.93 14.81
N SER A 58 13.83 -8.62 15.90
CA SER A 58 13.95 -10.09 15.96
C SER A 58 12.67 -10.83 15.65
N GLU A 59 11.50 -10.24 15.93
CA GLU A 59 10.19 -10.88 15.68
C GLU A 59 9.78 -10.77 14.21
N VAL A 60 10.24 -9.74 13.51
CA VAL A 60 9.93 -9.50 12.09
C VAL A 60 11.03 -9.89 11.12
N TRP A 61 12.23 -10.21 11.62
CA TRP A 61 13.37 -10.59 10.80
C TRP A 61 13.25 -12.04 10.29
N ASP A 62 12.55 -12.23 9.18
CA ASP A 62 12.55 -13.48 8.42
C ASP A 62 13.25 -13.29 7.07
N ALA A 63 14.50 -13.78 6.98
CA ALA A 63 15.30 -13.69 5.76
C ALA A 63 14.66 -14.39 4.55
N ARG A 64 13.88 -15.46 4.75
CA ARG A 64 13.18 -16.14 3.66
C ARG A 64 12.03 -15.30 3.15
N LEU A 65 11.25 -14.70 4.05
CA LEU A 65 10.19 -13.78 3.69
C LEU A 65 10.73 -12.55 2.96
N ILE A 66 11.78 -11.94 3.48
CA ILE A 66 12.46 -10.77 2.88
C ILE A 66 12.96 -11.12 1.48
N ALA A 67 13.65 -12.26 1.32
CA ALA A 67 14.17 -12.68 0.02
C ALA A 67 13.04 -12.98 -0.97
N ALA A 68 11.98 -13.66 -0.55
CA ALA A 68 10.83 -13.96 -1.41
C ALA A 68 10.11 -12.66 -1.86
N TYR A 69 9.93 -11.71 -0.95
CA TYR A 69 9.32 -10.42 -1.24
C TYR A 69 10.20 -9.59 -2.18
N LEU A 70 11.51 -9.52 -1.92
CA LEU A 70 12.47 -8.80 -2.75
C LEU A 70 12.50 -9.39 -4.17
N TRP A 71 12.57 -10.72 -4.30
CA TRP A 71 12.58 -11.40 -5.60
C TRP A 71 11.28 -11.19 -6.37
N GLY A 72 10.12 -11.34 -5.73
CA GLY A 72 8.84 -11.10 -6.38
C GLY A 72 8.72 -9.66 -6.88
N THR A 73 9.10 -8.70 -6.05
CA THR A 73 9.09 -7.27 -6.38
C THR A 73 10.06 -6.96 -7.52
N ALA A 74 11.31 -7.42 -7.43
CA ALA A 74 12.33 -7.18 -8.45
C ALA A 74 11.96 -7.82 -9.79
N PHE A 75 11.34 -9.00 -9.78
CA PHE A 75 10.88 -9.67 -10.98
C PHE A 75 9.80 -8.88 -11.71
N VAL A 76 8.77 -8.41 -10.98
CA VAL A 76 7.69 -7.57 -11.56
C VAL A 76 8.25 -6.22 -12.04
N TYR A 77 9.14 -5.60 -11.26
CA TYR A 77 9.82 -4.36 -11.64
C TYR A 77 10.60 -4.52 -12.95
N GLY A 78 11.34 -5.63 -13.08
CA GLY A 78 12.10 -5.97 -14.26
C GLY A 78 11.21 -6.14 -15.48
N ILE A 79 10.09 -6.86 -15.35
CA ILE A 79 9.10 -7.00 -16.44
C ILE A 79 8.57 -5.63 -16.87
N ALA A 80 8.11 -4.80 -15.92
CA ALA A 80 7.58 -3.47 -16.22
C ALA A 80 8.63 -2.58 -16.91
N THR A 81 9.87 -2.65 -16.45
CA THR A 81 11.01 -1.93 -17.03
C THR A 81 11.31 -2.39 -18.46
N ILE A 82 11.32 -3.71 -18.71
CA ILE A 82 11.53 -4.28 -20.06
C ILE A 82 10.41 -3.81 -20.98
N VAL A 83 9.15 -3.89 -20.55
CA VAL A 83 7.99 -3.41 -21.32
C VAL A 83 8.09 -1.92 -21.63
N GLY A 84 8.53 -1.09 -20.66
CA GLY A 84 8.73 0.33 -20.88
C GLY A 84 9.85 0.64 -21.89
N PHE A 85 10.94 -0.12 -21.88
CA PHE A 85 11.98 0.01 -22.91
C PHE A 85 11.52 -0.48 -24.29
N LEU A 86 10.74 -1.55 -24.37
CA LEU A 86 10.11 -1.99 -25.63
C LEU A 86 9.14 -0.95 -26.19
N ARG A 87 8.56 -0.11 -25.32
CA ARG A 87 7.73 1.04 -25.68
C ARG A 87 8.54 2.31 -25.98
N ASN A 88 9.87 2.23 -26.02
CA ASN A 88 10.80 3.35 -26.23
C ASN A 88 10.64 4.51 -25.22
N LEU A 89 10.29 4.20 -23.97
CA LEU A 89 10.26 5.20 -22.92
C LEU A 89 11.68 5.62 -22.52
N ASN A 90 11.84 6.89 -22.18
CA ASN A 90 13.09 7.36 -21.56
C ASN A 90 13.27 6.70 -20.18
N VAL A 91 14.52 6.67 -19.69
CA VAL A 91 14.88 5.98 -18.44
C VAL A 91 14.09 6.52 -17.23
N ALA A 92 13.90 7.84 -17.15
CA ALA A 92 13.22 8.46 -16.03
C ALA A 92 11.73 8.07 -15.96
N THR A 93 11.02 8.15 -17.08
CA THR A 93 9.60 7.75 -17.19
C THR A 93 9.45 6.26 -16.94
N ASN A 94 10.34 5.44 -17.49
CA ASN A 94 10.31 3.99 -17.29
C ASN A 94 10.50 3.62 -15.81
N ALA A 95 11.44 4.26 -15.11
CA ALA A 95 11.67 4.02 -13.69
C ALA A 95 10.44 4.33 -12.83
N ILE A 96 9.71 5.42 -13.14
CA ILE A 96 8.46 5.77 -12.45
C ILE A 96 7.35 4.77 -12.78
N GLU A 97 7.16 4.40 -14.06
CA GLU A 97 6.15 3.41 -14.44
C GLU A 97 6.41 2.04 -13.78
N ALA A 98 7.66 1.58 -13.78
CA ALA A 98 8.04 0.34 -13.12
C ALA A 98 7.85 0.41 -11.60
N GLN A 99 8.10 1.58 -10.99
CA GLN A 99 7.81 1.80 -9.57
C GLN A 99 6.30 1.72 -9.28
N CYS A 100 5.46 2.33 -10.11
CA CYS A 100 4.00 2.23 -10.00
C CYS A 100 3.49 0.79 -10.15
N ALA A 101 4.18 -0.05 -10.94
CA ALA A 101 3.82 -1.45 -11.12
C ALA A 101 4.09 -2.32 -9.88
N VAL A 102 5.00 -1.90 -8.99
CA VAL A 102 5.38 -2.67 -7.79
C VAL A 102 4.97 -2.02 -6.47
N ILE A 103 4.71 -0.71 -6.44
CA ILE A 103 4.12 -0.04 -5.28
C ILE A 103 2.65 -0.43 -5.21
N GLY A 104 2.33 -1.40 -4.34
CA GLY A 104 0.98 -1.67 -3.90
C GLY A 104 0.53 -0.69 -2.80
N ASN A 105 -0.76 -0.73 -2.47
CA ASN A 105 -1.35 0.09 -1.39
C ASN A 105 -1.08 -0.52 0.01
N ILE A 106 0.10 -1.12 0.19
CA ILE A 106 0.46 -1.95 1.33
C ILE A 106 0.47 -1.14 2.64
N GLY A 107 0.94 0.11 2.58
CA GLY A 107 0.91 1.03 3.72
C GLY A 107 -0.50 1.40 4.17
N PHE A 108 -1.49 1.35 3.28
CA PHE A 108 -2.90 1.56 3.63
C PHE A 108 -3.61 0.26 4.01
N LEU A 109 -3.17 -0.88 3.46
CA LEU A 109 -3.69 -2.20 3.78
C LEU A 109 -3.32 -2.66 5.19
N GLY A 110 -2.29 -2.07 5.80
CA GLY A 110 -1.78 -2.47 7.11
C GLY A 110 -1.24 -3.89 7.02
N LEU A 111 0.05 -4.04 6.68
CA LEU A 111 0.69 -5.35 6.83
C LEU A 111 0.52 -5.80 8.30
N PRO A 112 0.18 -7.08 8.55
CA PRO A 112 0.37 -7.66 9.86
C PRO A 112 1.85 -7.57 10.28
#